data_AF-A0A1B8G4I9-F1
#
_entry.id   AF-A0A1B8G4I9-F1
#
_cell.length_a   1.000
_cell.length_b   1.000
_cell.length_c   1.000
_cell.angle_alpha   90.00
_cell.angle_beta   90.00
_cell.angle_gamma   90.00
#
_symmetry.space_group_name_H-M   'P 1'
#
loop_
_entity.id
_entity.type
_entity.pdbx_description
1 polymer ?
#
loop_
_entity_poly.entity_id
_entity_poly.type
_entity_poly.pdbx_seq_one_letter_code
_entity_poly.pdbx_strand_id
1 'polypeptide(L)'
;MIDDPQLRVYAQLPDNTIQEYGYDSSSTGWVKQTNLGTAVAGSSIATTSFNISSLSIRTNPHPLPRRTRLRHPQRVVHWRLQPPLRPPPRASIAVTSYPSSSGISLRVYHAAAGNTLLERAYDGDGWYAGGFVQRTVPGTQAAVISWTTEGTQLRVYFQNGTQVSGVSEWVWSGGWVRGVEAIPPAAQ
;
A
#
# COMPACT_ATOMS: atom_id res chain seq x y z
N MET A 1 -30.91 9.79 2.22
CA MET A 1 -30.37 8.81 1.25
C MET A 1 -29.05 8.34 1.84
N ILE A 2 -28.87 7.04 2.02
CA ILE A 2 -27.57 6.46 2.31
C ILE A 2 -26.99 6.14 0.93
N ASP A 3 -25.87 6.77 0.58
CA ASP A 3 -25.17 6.41 -0.65
C ASP A 3 -24.65 4.98 -0.51
N ASP A 4 -24.83 4.18 -1.55
CA ASP A 4 -24.27 2.82 -1.57
C ASP A 4 -22.73 2.90 -1.46
N PRO A 5 -22.09 2.02 -0.66
CA PRO A 5 -20.65 2.02 -0.53
C PRO A 5 -20.01 1.64 -1.87
N GLN A 6 -19.00 2.40 -2.29
CA GLN A 6 -18.19 2.06 -3.47
C GLN A 6 -16.94 1.32 -3.05
N LEU A 7 -16.76 0.10 -3.56
CA LEU A 7 -15.60 -0.76 -3.27
C LEU A 7 -14.84 -1.09 -4.54
N ARG A 8 -13.53 -1.26 -4.40
CA ARG A 8 -12.63 -1.76 -5.44
C ARG A 8 -11.71 -2.81 -4.84
N VAL A 9 -11.69 -3.99 -5.44
CA VAL A 9 -10.84 -5.12 -5.05
C VAL A 9 -9.93 -5.47 -6.21
N TYR A 10 -8.65 -5.71 -5.92
CA TYR A 10 -7.65 -6.04 -6.91
C TYR A 10 -7.07 -7.41 -6.60
N ALA A 11 -7.07 -8.29 -7.58
CA ALA A 11 -6.53 -9.64 -7.45
C ALA A 11 -5.69 -10.02 -8.66
N GLN A 12 -4.74 -10.92 -8.48
CA GLN A 12 -4.00 -11.51 -9.58
C GLN A 12 -4.72 -12.76 -10.09
N LEU A 13 -4.99 -12.81 -11.40
CA LEU A 13 -5.60 -13.96 -12.08
C LEU A 13 -4.55 -15.03 -12.43
N PRO A 14 -4.96 -16.26 -12.81
CA PRO A 14 -4.04 -17.33 -13.22
C PRO A 14 -3.15 -16.99 -14.42
N ASP A 15 -3.57 -16.06 -15.27
CA ASP A 15 -2.78 -15.52 -16.40
C ASP A 15 -1.76 -14.44 -15.96
N ASN A 16 -1.60 -14.27 -14.64
CA ASN A 16 -0.79 -13.27 -13.97
C ASN A 16 -1.24 -11.82 -14.18
N THR A 17 -2.40 -11.56 -14.77
CA THR A 17 -2.94 -10.19 -14.87
C THR A 17 -3.56 -9.73 -13.56
N ILE A 18 -3.49 -8.43 -13.28
CA ILE A 18 -4.19 -7.83 -12.14
C ILE A 18 -5.58 -7.38 -12.60
N GLN A 19 -6.61 -7.93 -11.97
CA GLN A 19 -8.01 -7.65 -12.26
C GLN A 19 -8.63 -6.80 -11.15
N GLU A 20 -9.30 -5.72 -11.54
CA GLU A 20 -10.18 -4.93 -10.67
C GLU A 20 -11.60 -5.53 -10.65
N TYR A 21 -12.17 -5.65 -9.46
CA TYR A 21 -13.57 -5.95 -9.23
C TYR A 21 -14.19 -4.78 -8.47
N GLY A 22 -15.31 -4.26 -8.97
CA GLY A 22 -16.00 -3.12 -8.38
C GLY A 22 -17.36 -3.52 -7.83
N TYR A 23 -17.73 -2.86 -6.73
CA TYR A 23 -19.09 -2.82 -6.23
C TYR A 23 -19.47 -1.34 -6.13
N ASP A 24 -20.47 -0.92 -6.88
CA ASP A 24 -20.92 0.48 -6.93
C ASP A 24 -22.30 0.67 -6.31
N SER A 25 -23.15 -0.36 -6.37
CA SER A 25 -24.48 -0.35 -5.78
C SER A 25 -24.99 -1.75 -5.51
N SER A 26 -25.97 -1.86 -4.60
CA SER A 26 -26.71 -3.11 -4.37
C SER A 26 -27.47 -3.58 -5.62
N SER A 27 -27.86 -2.66 -6.50
CA SER A 27 -28.57 -2.96 -7.75
C SER A 27 -27.67 -3.55 -8.85
N THR A 28 -26.38 -3.23 -8.85
CA THR A 28 -25.42 -3.75 -9.84
C THR A 28 -24.61 -4.92 -9.31
N GLY A 29 -24.42 -5.00 -7.99
CA GLY A 29 -23.61 -6.01 -7.35
C GLY A 29 -22.12 -5.90 -7.71
N TRP A 30 -21.40 -7.00 -7.55
CA TRP A 30 -19.99 -7.07 -7.95
C TRP A 30 -19.85 -7.26 -9.45
N VAL A 31 -19.06 -6.38 -10.08
CA VAL A 31 -18.77 -6.44 -11.51
C VAL A 31 -17.26 -6.52 -11.75
N LYS A 32 -16.88 -7.30 -12.77
CA LYS A 32 -15.51 -7.31 -13.28
C LYS A 32 -15.26 -5.98 -14.01
N GLN A 33 -14.27 -5.23 -13.55
CA GLN A 33 -13.91 -3.92 -14.11
C GLN A 33 -12.57 -4.00 -14.87
N THR A 34 -11.72 -3.00 -14.70
CA THR A 34 -10.50 -2.82 -15.48
C THR A 34 -9.49 -3.95 -15.24
N ASN A 35 -8.93 -4.51 -16.31
CA ASN A 35 -7.72 -5.33 -16.21
C ASN A 35 -6.49 -4.43 -16.34
N LEU A 36 -5.58 -4.49 -15.36
CA LEU A 36 -4.40 -3.62 -15.28
C LEU A 36 -3.19 -4.18 -16.04
N GLY A 37 -3.36 -5.33 -16.70
CA GLY A 37 -2.30 -6.05 -17.41
C GLY A 37 -1.59 -7.06 -16.51
N THR A 38 -0.59 -7.73 -17.10
CA THR A 38 0.26 -8.74 -16.44
C THR A 38 0.91 -8.18 -15.18
N ALA A 39 1.39 -9.02 -14.27
CA ALA A 39 2.23 -8.73 -13.09
C ALA A 39 3.16 -9.93 -12.84
N VAL A 40 4.18 -9.82 -11.98
CA VAL A 40 4.92 -11.02 -11.54
C VAL A 40 3.99 -11.96 -10.78
N ALA A 41 4.09 -13.26 -11.03
CA ALA A 41 3.29 -14.28 -10.35
C ALA A 41 3.51 -14.25 -8.82
N GLY A 42 2.41 -14.10 -8.07
CA GLY A 42 2.43 -13.95 -6.61
C GLY A 42 2.86 -12.55 -6.15
N SER A 43 2.66 -11.51 -6.96
CA SER A 43 2.99 -10.14 -6.55
C SER A 43 2.13 -9.72 -5.36
N SER A 44 2.75 -9.01 -4.42
CA SER A 44 1.99 -8.25 -3.42
C SER A 44 1.25 -7.09 -4.11
N ILE A 45 0.04 -6.80 -3.64
CA ILE A 45 -0.85 -5.75 -4.14
C ILE A 45 -1.12 -4.82 -2.96
N ALA A 46 -0.77 -3.55 -3.09
CA ALA A 46 -1.13 -2.52 -2.14
C ALA A 46 -1.96 -1.46 -2.86
N THR A 47 -3.00 -0.96 -2.21
CA THR A 47 -3.92 0.04 -2.77
C THR A 47 -4.31 1.06 -1.71
N THR A 48 -4.37 2.32 -2.10
CA THR A 48 -4.99 3.38 -1.29
C THR A 48 -5.95 4.17 -2.17
N SER A 49 -6.90 4.84 -1.54
CA SER A 49 -7.93 5.67 -2.17
C SER A 49 -7.95 7.02 -1.47
N PHE A 50 -8.04 8.09 -2.24
CA PHE A 50 -8.19 9.45 -1.73
C PHE A 50 -8.96 10.31 -2.72
N ASN A 51 -9.62 11.35 -2.19
CA ASN A 51 -10.41 12.28 -2.98
C ASN A 51 -9.73 13.64 -3.03
N ILE A 52 -8.99 13.92 -4.11
CA ILE A 52 -8.48 15.27 -4.43
C ILE A 52 -9.13 15.87 -5.69
N SER A 53 -9.98 15.11 -6.38
CA SER A 53 -10.75 15.45 -7.60
C SER A 53 -11.26 14.19 -8.32
N SER A 54 -10.64 13.03 -8.07
CA SER A 54 -11.07 11.70 -8.51
C SER A 54 -10.41 10.62 -7.65
N LEU A 55 -11.08 9.47 -7.51
CA LEU A 55 -10.54 8.28 -6.87
C LEU A 55 -9.24 7.86 -7.58
N SER A 56 -8.12 7.88 -6.86
CA SER A 56 -6.83 7.44 -7.38
C SER A 56 -6.36 6.18 -6.67
N ILE A 57 -6.42 5.06 -7.37
CA ILE A 57 -5.95 3.77 -6.87
C ILE A 57 -4.61 3.46 -7.52
N ARG A 58 -3.68 3.04 -6.67
CA ARG A 58 -2.29 2.87 -7.05
C ARG A 58 -1.79 1.49 -6.65
N THR A 59 -1.37 0.69 -7.64
CA THR A 59 -0.96 -0.72 -7.47
C THR A 59 0.45 -0.94 -8.01
N ASN A 60 1.32 -1.59 -7.24
CA ASN A 60 2.70 -1.91 -7.66
C ASN A 60 2.95 -3.42 -7.75
N PRO A 61 2.68 -4.05 -8.90
CA PRO A 61 3.26 -5.35 -9.20
C PRO A 61 4.72 -5.19 -9.63
N HIS A 62 5.62 -5.84 -8.89
CA HIS A 62 7.04 -5.94 -9.23
C HIS A 62 7.22 -6.71 -10.57
N PRO A 63 8.27 -6.43 -11.36
CA PRO A 63 8.27 -5.45 -12.44
C PRO A 63 7.58 -5.93 -13.73
N LEU A 64 6.96 -4.99 -14.46
CA LEU A 64 6.39 -5.21 -15.80
C LEU A 64 7.05 -4.37 -16.89
N PRO A 65 7.00 -4.77 -18.17
CA PRO A 65 7.69 -4.05 -19.23
C PRO A 65 6.99 -2.78 -19.76
N ARG A 66 5.70 -2.53 -19.50
CA ARG A 66 4.97 -1.45 -20.20
C ARG A 66 4.00 -0.64 -19.34
N ARG A 67 3.82 0.62 -19.78
CA ARG A 67 2.82 1.59 -19.31
C ARG A 67 1.46 1.17 -19.86
N THR A 68 0.48 0.92 -18.99
CA THR A 68 -0.93 0.92 -19.37
C THR A 68 -1.53 2.22 -18.84
N ARG A 69 -1.90 3.15 -19.72
CA ARG A 69 -2.77 4.28 -19.37
C ARG A 69 -4.19 3.84 -19.70
N LEU A 70 -5.04 3.66 -18.71
CA LEU A 70 -6.46 3.38 -18.92
C LEU A 70 -7.28 4.61 -18.53
N ARG A 71 -8.18 5.03 -19.43
CA ARG A 71 -9.18 6.07 -19.19
C ARG A 71 -10.35 5.40 -18.47
N HIS A 72 -10.45 5.60 -17.16
CA HIS A 72 -11.69 5.38 -16.41
C HIS A 72 -12.18 6.74 -15.88
N PRO A 73 -13.49 6.95 -15.67
CA PRO A 73 -14.02 8.18 -15.04
C PRO A 73 -13.43 8.43 -13.63
N GLN A 74 -12.91 7.38 -12.98
CA GLN A 74 -12.01 7.46 -11.82
C GLN A 74 -10.56 7.43 -12.31
N ARG A 75 -9.72 8.37 -11.90
CA ARG A 75 -8.33 8.46 -12.35
C ARG A 75 -7.48 7.42 -11.60
N VAL A 76 -7.58 6.15 -12.00
CA VAL A 76 -6.66 5.10 -11.57
C VAL A 76 -5.26 5.48 -12.07
N VAL A 77 -4.39 5.94 -11.16
CA VAL A 77 -3.03 6.36 -11.48
C VAL A 77 -2.10 5.26 -11.04
N HIS A 78 -1.41 4.63 -11.99
CA HIS A 78 -0.36 3.67 -11.66
C HIS A 78 0.94 4.41 -11.31
N TRP A 79 1.59 4.02 -10.22
CA TRP A 79 3.00 4.36 -9.99
C TRP A 79 3.84 3.10 -9.88
N ARG A 80 5.12 3.27 -10.15
CA ARG A 80 6.15 2.25 -10.00
C ARG A 80 7.16 2.77 -8.99
N LEU A 81 7.68 1.89 -8.15
CA LEU A 81 8.95 2.18 -7.48
C LEU A 81 9.98 2.43 -8.57
N GLN A 82 10.49 3.66 -8.65
CA GLN A 82 11.46 4.00 -9.69
C GLN A 82 12.79 3.29 -9.39
N PRO A 83 13.54 2.89 -10.43
CA PRO A 83 14.94 2.48 -10.27
C PRO A 83 15.72 3.51 -9.43
N PRO A 84 16.73 3.10 -8.64
CA PRO A 84 17.44 1.82 -8.70
C PRO A 84 16.87 0.70 -7.80
N LEU A 85 15.66 0.82 -7.27
CA LEU A 85 15.11 -0.18 -6.36
C LEU A 85 14.90 -1.53 -7.04
N ARG A 86 15.58 -2.57 -6.52
CA ARG A 86 15.34 -3.98 -6.86
C ARG A 86 14.82 -4.72 -5.62
N PRO A 87 13.53 -4.57 -5.26
CA PRO A 87 12.97 -5.36 -4.17
C PRO A 87 13.12 -6.87 -4.44
N PRO A 88 13.10 -7.73 -3.42
CA PRO A 88 12.99 -9.17 -3.63
C PRO A 88 11.76 -9.54 -4.47
N PRO A 89 11.77 -10.67 -5.19
CA PRO A 89 10.56 -11.21 -5.81
C PRO A 89 9.45 -11.35 -4.76
N ARG A 90 8.23 -10.94 -5.10
CA ARG A 90 7.06 -10.99 -4.20
C ARG A 90 7.24 -10.20 -2.88
N ALA A 91 8.12 -9.19 -2.89
CA ALA A 91 8.29 -8.29 -1.75
C ALA A 91 6.94 -7.75 -1.26
N SER A 92 6.70 -7.84 0.04
CA SER A 92 5.54 -7.22 0.67
C SER A 92 5.50 -5.74 0.37
N ILE A 93 4.30 -5.23 0.10
CA ILE A 93 4.03 -3.81 -0.07
C ILE A 93 2.79 -3.39 0.73
N ALA A 94 2.86 -2.23 1.36
CA ALA A 94 1.74 -1.58 2.02
C ALA A 94 1.71 -0.11 1.62
N VAL A 95 0.53 0.48 1.53
CA VAL A 95 0.38 1.88 1.13
C VAL A 95 -0.73 2.55 1.92
N THR A 96 -0.51 3.81 2.28
CA THR A 96 -1.56 4.70 2.78
C THR A 96 -1.47 6.07 2.11
N SER A 97 -2.53 6.84 2.22
CA SER A 97 -2.60 8.22 1.78
C SER A 97 -3.34 9.08 2.79
N TYR A 98 -2.93 10.33 2.93
CA TYR A 98 -3.59 11.29 3.81
C TYR A 98 -3.46 12.72 3.28
N PRO A 99 -4.44 13.60 3.56
CA PRO A 99 -4.36 15.01 3.19
C PRO A 99 -3.15 15.68 3.85
N SER A 100 -2.51 16.58 3.12
CA SER A 100 -1.40 17.40 3.62
C SER A 100 -1.42 18.78 2.98
N SER A 101 -0.51 19.67 3.40
CA SER A 101 -0.35 21.00 2.79
C SER A 101 -0.03 20.94 1.30
N SER A 102 0.52 19.82 0.82
CA SER A 102 0.78 19.55 -0.60
C SER A 102 -0.42 18.94 -1.36
N GLY A 103 -1.61 18.94 -0.75
CA GLY A 103 -2.84 18.33 -1.26
C GLY A 103 -2.96 16.86 -0.88
N ILE A 104 -2.01 16.02 -1.29
CA ILE A 104 -1.98 14.60 -0.94
C ILE A 104 -0.57 14.12 -0.60
N SER A 105 -0.48 13.39 0.51
CA SER A 105 0.70 12.64 0.89
C SER A 105 0.46 11.14 0.72
N LEU A 106 1.47 10.43 0.23
CA LEU A 106 1.46 8.98 0.10
C LEU A 106 2.66 8.39 0.83
N ARG A 107 2.46 7.25 1.47
CA ARG A 107 3.53 6.46 2.08
C ARG A 107 3.42 5.03 1.59
N VAL A 108 4.53 4.50 1.10
CA VAL A 108 4.65 3.15 0.58
C VAL A 108 5.72 2.44 1.39
N TYR A 109 5.34 1.37 2.07
CA TYR A 109 6.26 0.52 2.80
C TYR A 109 6.51 -0.72 1.96
N HIS A 110 7.77 -1.07 1.72
CA HIS A 110 8.09 -2.24 0.92
C HIS A 110 9.27 -3.01 1.51
N ALA A 111 9.20 -4.34 1.42
CA ALA A 111 10.32 -5.18 1.78
C ALA A 111 11.49 -4.93 0.81
N ALA A 112 12.70 -4.93 1.32
CA ALA A 112 13.93 -4.72 0.59
C ALA A 112 14.97 -5.79 0.96
N ALA A 113 16.12 -5.76 0.27
CA ALA A 113 17.23 -6.64 0.58
C ALA A 113 17.69 -6.47 2.06
N GLY A 114 18.30 -7.52 2.61
CA GLY A 114 18.79 -7.50 4.00
C GLY A 114 17.68 -7.58 5.06
N ASN A 115 16.50 -8.10 4.70
CA ASN A 115 15.33 -8.23 5.57
C ASN A 115 14.93 -6.90 6.21
N THR A 116 14.79 -5.85 5.40
CA THR A 116 14.39 -4.52 5.86
C THR A 116 13.06 -4.09 5.23
N LEU A 117 12.27 -3.32 5.98
CA LEU A 117 11.08 -2.62 5.49
C LEU A 117 11.43 -1.14 5.39
N LEU A 118 11.29 -0.59 4.18
CA LEU A 118 11.65 0.78 3.84
C LEU A 118 10.42 1.59 3.45
N GLU A 119 10.44 2.89 3.71
CA GLU A 119 9.42 3.82 3.25
C GLU A 119 9.83 4.61 2.00
N ARG A 120 8.88 4.75 1.08
CA ARG A 120 8.89 5.77 0.03
C ARG A 120 7.76 6.74 0.28
N ALA A 121 8.11 8.02 0.22
CA ALA A 121 7.21 9.12 0.50
C ALA A 121 7.02 9.97 -0.75
N TYR A 122 5.81 10.52 -0.88
CA TYR A 122 5.44 11.51 -1.86
C TYR A 122 4.60 12.56 -1.12
N ASP A 123 4.97 13.83 -1.27
CA ASP A 123 4.29 14.97 -0.64
C ASP A 123 4.05 16.08 -1.67
N GLY A 124 3.45 15.72 -2.81
CA GLY A 124 3.11 16.66 -3.88
C GLY A 124 4.20 16.91 -4.91
N ASP A 125 5.47 16.82 -4.54
CA ASP A 125 6.60 17.05 -5.45
C ASP A 125 7.59 15.88 -5.46
N GLY A 126 7.31 14.91 -6.33
CA GLY A 126 8.21 13.77 -6.55
C GLY A 126 8.24 12.73 -5.42
N TRP A 127 8.88 11.60 -5.72
CA TRP A 127 9.08 10.51 -4.76
C TRP A 127 10.46 10.61 -4.14
N TYR A 128 10.55 10.34 -2.84
CA TYR A 128 11.81 10.35 -2.10
C TYR A 128 11.87 9.19 -1.09
N ALA A 129 13.04 8.96 -0.49
CA ALA A 129 13.21 7.98 0.58
C ALA A 129 12.66 8.55 1.89
N GLY A 130 11.72 7.84 2.51
CA GLY A 130 11.17 8.24 3.81
C GLY A 130 12.12 7.93 4.98
N GLY A 131 11.73 8.38 6.17
CA GLY A 131 12.52 8.19 7.39
C GLY A 131 12.36 6.80 8.01
N PHE A 132 11.37 6.01 7.59
CA PHE A 132 11.14 4.68 8.13
C PHE A 132 12.07 3.64 7.51
N VAL A 133 12.89 3.02 8.36
CA VAL A 133 13.77 1.89 8.02
C VAL A 133 13.78 0.93 9.21
N GLN A 134 13.26 -0.29 9.05
CA GLN A 134 13.23 -1.27 10.14
C GLN A 134 13.66 -2.66 9.69
N ARG A 135 14.32 -3.41 10.59
CA ARG A 135 14.61 -4.84 10.37
C ARG A 135 13.34 -5.66 10.52
N THR A 136 13.26 -6.71 9.73
CA THR A 136 12.12 -7.61 9.63
C THR A 136 12.57 -9.06 9.63
N VAL A 137 11.65 -10.00 9.82
CA VAL A 137 11.91 -11.40 9.44
C VAL A 137 11.84 -11.56 7.92
N PRO A 138 12.58 -12.51 7.33
CA PRO A 138 12.43 -12.82 5.90
C PRO A 138 10.97 -13.10 5.53
N GLY A 139 10.49 -12.45 4.47
CA GLY A 139 9.13 -12.68 3.95
C GLY A 139 8.00 -12.04 4.76
N THR A 140 8.29 -11.14 5.71
CA THR A 140 7.24 -10.42 6.45
C THR A 140 6.21 -9.80 5.49
N GLN A 141 4.95 -9.80 5.92
CA GLN A 141 3.95 -8.89 5.37
C GLN A 141 3.98 -7.56 6.11
N ALA A 142 3.36 -6.53 5.54
CA ALA A 142 3.23 -5.22 6.16
C ALA A 142 1.82 -4.68 5.95
N ALA A 143 1.34 -3.91 6.93
CA ALA A 143 0.14 -3.09 6.82
C ALA A 143 0.45 -1.69 7.33
N VAL A 144 -0.25 -0.68 6.78
CA VAL A 144 -0.17 0.69 7.28
C VAL A 144 -1.55 1.31 7.35
N ILE A 145 -1.78 2.11 8.40
CA ILE A 145 -2.93 3.01 8.53
C ILE A 145 -2.45 4.44 8.80
N SER A 146 -3.29 5.42 8.47
CA SER A 146 -3.01 6.82 8.75
C SER A 146 -4.26 7.61 9.11
N TRP A 147 -4.11 8.64 9.94
CA TRP A 147 -5.15 9.63 10.21
C TRP A 147 -4.52 11.00 10.51
N THR A 148 -5.33 12.07 10.49
CA THR A 148 -4.86 13.46 10.58
C THR A 148 -5.57 14.32 11.63
N THR A 149 -6.42 13.74 12.48
CA THR A 149 -7.19 14.49 13.49
C THR A 149 -6.33 15.17 14.56
N GLU A 150 -5.12 14.66 14.80
CA GLU A 150 -4.17 15.15 15.83
C GLU A 150 -2.76 15.26 15.24
N GLY A 151 -2.65 15.98 14.13
CA GLY A 151 -1.46 15.95 13.28
C GLY A 151 -1.37 14.64 12.49
N THR A 152 -0.31 14.50 11.68
CA THR A 152 -0.11 13.29 10.88
C THR A 152 0.24 12.11 11.78
N GLN A 153 -0.60 11.08 11.74
CA GLN A 153 -0.42 9.83 12.47
C GLN A 153 -0.25 8.68 11.48
N LEU A 154 0.78 7.85 11.67
CA LEU A 154 0.99 6.61 10.92
C LEU A 154 1.20 5.46 11.88
N ARG A 155 0.65 4.28 11.57
CA ARG A 155 0.97 3.03 12.25
C ARG A 155 1.33 1.98 11.22
N VAL A 156 2.50 1.36 11.39
CA VAL A 156 3.00 0.31 10.49
C VAL A 156 3.11 -0.98 11.30
N TYR A 157 2.48 -2.04 10.79
CA TYR A 157 2.44 -3.35 11.43
C TYR A 157 3.19 -4.36 10.57
N PHE A 158 4.13 -5.09 11.17
CA PHE A 158 4.93 -6.11 10.50
C PHE A 158 5.61 -7.02 11.51
N GLN A 159 6.20 -8.13 11.05
CA GLN A 159 6.97 -9.04 11.90
C GLN A 159 8.47 -8.70 11.84
N ASN A 160 9.07 -8.50 13.00
CA ASN A 160 10.49 -8.18 13.17
C ASN A 160 11.28 -9.26 13.93
N GLY A 161 10.62 -10.35 14.33
CA GLY A 161 11.20 -11.44 15.11
C GLY A 161 10.92 -11.33 16.61
N THR A 162 10.23 -10.28 17.07
CA THR A 162 9.72 -10.19 18.43
C THR A 162 8.88 -11.41 18.74
N GLN A 163 9.19 -12.09 19.85
CA GLN A 163 8.54 -13.33 20.28
C GLN A 163 8.43 -14.38 19.15
N VAL A 164 9.47 -14.46 18.31
CA VAL A 164 9.56 -15.33 17.12
C VAL A 164 8.60 -14.94 16.00
N SER A 165 7.30 -14.86 16.28
CA SER A 165 6.23 -14.63 15.30
C SER A 165 5.31 -13.47 15.62
N GLY A 166 5.60 -12.69 16.67
CA GLY A 166 4.80 -11.53 17.06
C GLY A 166 4.75 -10.47 15.96
N VAL A 167 3.57 -9.87 15.77
CA VAL A 167 3.43 -8.66 14.96
C VAL A 167 3.76 -7.46 15.85
N SER A 168 4.63 -6.58 15.38
CA SER A 168 5.01 -5.37 16.10
C SER A 168 4.41 -4.13 15.43
N GLU A 169 4.24 -3.06 16.20
CA GLU A 169 3.78 -1.76 15.72
C GLU A 169 4.90 -0.72 15.76
N TRP A 170 4.97 0.08 14.71
CA TRP A 170 5.73 1.33 14.70
C TRP A 170 4.81 2.52 14.52
N VAL A 171 5.13 3.59 15.26
CA VAL A 171 4.30 4.77 15.43
C VAL A 171 5.01 5.98 14.85
N TRP A 172 4.34 6.71 13.97
CA TRP A 172 4.69 8.09 13.66
C TRP A 172 3.69 9.02 14.33
N SER A 173 4.21 9.93 15.16
CA SER A 173 3.49 11.08 15.73
C SER A 173 4.43 12.28 15.82
N GLY A 174 4.98 12.70 14.68
CA GLY A 174 6.08 13.68 14.61
C GLY A 174 7.49 13.06 14.63
N GLY A 175 7.59 11.75 14.80
CA GLY A 175 8.81 10.96 14.72
C GLY A 175 8.51 9.47 14.81
N TRP A 176 9.37 8.63 14.23
CA TRP A 176 9.22 7.17 14.28
C TRP A 176 9.71 6.63 15.61
N VAL A 177 8.82 5.94 16.33
CA VAL A 177 9.15 5.17 17.54
C VAL A 177 8.52 3.79 17.46
N ARG A 178 9.06 2.84 18.23
CA ARG A 178 8.37 1.56 18.44
C ARG A 178 7.11 1.82 19.26
N GLY A 179 5.97 1.34 18.79
CA GLY A 179 4.72 1.31 19.53
C GLY A 179 4.62 0.03 20.34
N VAL A 180 3.53 -0.70 20.14
CA VAL A 180 3.35 -2.02 20.75
C VAL A 180 4.43 -3.00 20.26
N GLU A 181 5.15 -3.60 21.20
CA GLU A 181 6.21 -4.57 20.89
C GLU A 181 5.67 -5.84 20.24
N ALA A 182 4.59 -6.42 20.79
CA ALA A 182 3.90 -7.57 20.23
C ALA A 182 2.39 -7.38 20.37
N ILE A 183 1.68 -7.33 19.23
CA ILE A 183 0.22 -7.23 19.18
C ILE A 183 -0.37 -8.53 19.75
N PRO A 184 -1.46 -8.46 20.54
CA PRO A 184 -2.17 -9.64 21.02
C PRO A 184 -2.50 -10.62 19.88
N PRO A 185 -2.50 -11.95 20.13
CA PRO A 185 -2.49 -12.62 21.44
C PRO A 185 -1.09 -12.96 21.97
N ALA A 186 -0.03 -12.35 21.45
CA ALA A 186 1.32 -12.58 21.92
C ALA A 186 1.40 -12.30 23.45
N ALA A 187 2.09 -13.17 24.19
CA ALA A 187 2.17 -13.03 25.65
C ALA A 187 2.92 -11.73 25.98
N GLN A 188 2.30 -10.84 26.75
CA GLN A 188 2.95 -9.60 27.20
C GLN A 188 4.05 -9.88 28.22
#